data_AF-A0A0A9WMX7-F1
#
_entry.id   AF-A0A0A9WMX7-F1
#
_cell.length_a   1.000
_cell.length_b   1.000
_cell.length_c   1.000
_cell.angle_alpha   90.00
_cell.angle_beta   90.00
_cell.angle_gamma   90.00
#
_symmetry.space_group_name_H-M   'P 1'
#
loop_
_entity.id
_entity.type
_entity.pdbx_description
1 polymer ?
#
loop_
_entity_poly.entity_id
_entity_poly.type
_entity_poly.pdbx_seq_one_letter_code
_entity_poly.pdbx_strand_id
1 'polypeptide(L)'
;TRVTRADQGIFRCRVDFLKSPTRNYRINLTLIEPPNEPQILYTDGTEVRDVAGPYLEGHDVYLTCIVTGGEPTPAVTWWLGDTLVDYDSDHVRSGSVVNRIVLTSVLRHLQGKNLSCQAQAAPSTTPVVKTVQLELYLKPQTVKMISSSEGMSAGMNK
;
A
#
# COMPACT_ATOMS: atom_id res chain seq x y z
N THR A 1 -33.18 9.73 1.88
CA THR A 1 -33.64 8.33 1.67
C THR A 1 -32.46 7.41 1.94
N ARG A 2 -32.59 6.45 2.85
CA ARG A 2 -31.50 5.54 3.24
C ARG A 2 -31.54 4.31 2.34
N VAL A 3 -30.53 4.14 1.49
CA VAL A 3 -30.37 2.95 0.64
C VAL A 3 -29.84 1.80 1.50
N THR A 4 -30.33 0.58 1.26
CA THR A 4 -30.02 -0.63 2.01
C THR A 4 -29.65 -1.78 1.08
N ARG A 5 -29.00 -2.83 1.58
CA ARG A 5 -28.67 -4.05 0.79
C ARG A 5 -29.86 -4.65 0.04
N ALA A 6 -31.09 -4.49 0.56
CA ALA A 6 -32.30 -4.98 -0.10
C ALA A 6 -32.65 -4.22 -1.39
N ASP A 7 -32.10 -3.02 -1.58
CA ASP A 7 -32.32 -2.20 -2.79
C ASP A 7 -31.39 -2.64 -3.95
N GLN A 8 -30.42 -3.54 -3.71
CA GLN A 8 -29.54 -4.06 -4.75
C GLN A 8 -30.30 -4.94 -5.74
N GLY A 9 -30.07 -4.74 -7.04
CA GLY A 9 -30.69 -5.56 -8.07
C GLY A 9 -30.79 -4.89 -9.44
N ILE A 10 -31.45 -5.58 -10.36
CA ILE A 10 -31.67 -5.10 -11.73
C ILE A 10 -32.99 -4.34 -11.79
N PHE A 11 -32.90 -3.03 -11.99
CA PHE A 11 -34.05 -2.16 -12.20
C PHE A 11 -34.39 -2.05 -13.68
N ARG A 12 -35.69 -2.08 -14.00
CA ARG A 12 -36.18 -1.92 -15.38
C ARG A 12 -36.94 -0.61 -15.52
N CYS A 13 -36.43 0.29 -16.36
CA CYS A 13 -37.17 1.45 -16.83
C CYS A 13 -37.89 1.08 -18.13
N ARG A 14 -39.22 1.15 -18.11
CA ARG A 14 -40.09 0.91 -19.27
C ARG A 14 -40.74 2.22 -19.67
N VAL A 15 -40.63 2.57 -20.96
CA VAL A 15 -41.28 3.75 -21.54
C VAL A 15 -42.14 3.31 -22.70
N ASP A 16 -43.45 3.50 -22.59
CA ASP A 16 -44.44 3.19 -23.61
C ASP A 16 -44.78 4.44 -24.45
N PHE A 17 -44.95 4.27 -25.77
CA PHE A 17 -45.26 5.36 -26.71
C PHE A 17 -46.55 5.05 -27.49
N LEU A 18 -47.32 6.09 -27.81
CA LEU A 18 -48.59 5.97 -28.54
C LEU A 18 -48.45 5.42 -29.97
N LYS A 19 -47.36 5.78 -30.66
CA LYS A 19 -47.14 5.46 -32.09
C LYS A 19 -45.77 4.81 -32.34
N SER A 20 -45.15 4.23 -31.32
CA SER A 20 -43.81 3.63 -31.44
C SER A 20 -43.63 2.50 -30.42
N PRO A 21 -42.69 1.55 -30.66
CA PRO A 21 -42.45 0.45 -29.73
C PRO A 21 -42.00 0.92 -28.35
N THR A 22 -42.39 0.17 -27.33
CA THR A 22 -41.94 0.35 -25.94
C THR A 22 -40.41 0.25 -25.85
N ARG A 23 -39.77 1.23 -25.22
CA ARG A 23 -38.34 1.19 -24.89
C ARG A 23 -38.13 0.65 -23.50
N ASN A 24 -37.13 -0.20 -23.35
CA ASN A 24 -36.79 -0.83 -22.09
C ASN A 24 -35.31 -0.70 -21.80
N TYR A 25 -34.99 -0.17 -20.62
CA TYR A 25 -33.64 -0.04 -20.12
C TYR A 25 -33.52 -0.86 -18.84
N ARG A 26 -32.38 -1.56 -18.69
CA ARG A 26 -32.05 -2.28 -17.46
C ARG A 26 -30.83 -1.64 -16.83
N ILE A 27 -30.89 -1.40 -15.52
CA ILE A 27 -29.81 -0.81 -14.73
C ILE A 27 -29.50 -1.79 -13.61
N ASN A 28 -28.23 -2.16 -13.46
CA ASN A 28 -27.79 -2.97 -12.33
C ASN A 28 -27.31 -2.05 -11.21
N LEU A 29 -28.05 -1.99 -10.11
CA LEU A 29 -27.65 -1.27 -8.92
C LEU A 29 -26.91 -2.22 -7.98
N THR A 30 -25.60 -2.01 -7.81
CA THR A 30 -24.77 -2.74 -6.84
C THR A 30 -24.37 -1.80 -5.73
N LEU A 31 -24.45 -2.26 -4.48
CA LEU A 31 -24.00 -1.49 -3.33
C LEU A 31 -22.56 -1.83 -3.00
N ILE A 32 -21.80 -0.79 -2.65
CA ILE A 32 -20.39 -0.91 -2.29
C ILE A 32 -20.23 -0.49 -0.83
N GLU A 33 -19.68 -1.39 -0.03
CA GLU A 33 -19.25 -1.12 1.34
C GLU A 33 -17.73 -0.90 1.30
N PRO A 34 -17.22 0.20 1.87
CA PRO A 34 -15.78 0.45 1.92
C PRO A 34 -15.10 -0.57 2.84
N PRO A 35 -13.86 -0.98 2.53
CA PRO A 35 -13.08 -1.82 3.44
C PRO A 35 -12.62 -1.02 4.67
N ASN A 36 -12.21 -1.75 5.71
CA ASN A 36 -11.52 -1.15 6.85
C ASN A 36 -10.12 -0.66 6.45
N GLU A 37 -9.55 0.21 7.28
CA GLU A 37 -8.17 0.69 7.09
C GLU A 37 -7.18 -0.50 7.05
N PRO A 38 -6.28 -0.55 6.05
CA PRO A 38 -5.28 -1.61 5.99
C PRO A 38 -4.34 -1.61 7.20
N GLN A 39 -3.97 -2.79 7.67
CA GLN A 39 -2.96 -2.97 8.71
C GLN A 39 -1.68 -3.52 8.09
N ILE A 40 -0.55 -2.83 8.29
CA ILE A 40 0.76 -3.28 7.84
C ILE A 40 1.50 -3.92 9.01
N LEU A 41 2.00 -5.13 8.82
CA LEU A 41 2.68 -5.92 9.84
C LEU A 41 4.08 -6.34 9.38
N TYR A 42 5.00 -6.41 10.34
CA TYR A 42 6.27 -7.11 10.19
C TYR A 42 6.07 -8.64 10.17
N THR A 43 7.15 -9.37 9.91
CA THR A 43 7.15 -10.85 9.88
C THR A 43 6.86 -11.49 11.23
N ASP A 44 7.12 -10.79 12.33
CA ASP A 44 6.79 -11.23 13.70
C ASP A 44 5.33 -10.92 14.09
N GLY A 45 4.55 -10.29 13.19
CA GLY A 45 3.16 -9.91 13.40
C GLY A 45 2.98 -8.58 14.13
N THR A 46 4.04 -7.85 14.46
CA THR A 46 3.92 -6.52 15.05
C THR A 46 3.48 -5.49 14.01
N GLU A 47 2.65 -4.54 14.42
CA GLU A 47 2.11 -3.53 13.53
C GLU A 47 3.12 -2.41 13.24
N VAL A 48 3.26 -2.07 11.96
CA VAL A 48 4.01 -0.91 11.50
C VAL A 48 3.09 0.31 11.54
N ARG A 49 3.44 1.29 12.38
CA ARG A 49 2.62 2.51 12.52
C ARG A 49 2.91 3.53 11.44
N ASP A 50 4.11 4.09 11.46
CA ASP A 50 4.51 5.22 10.60
C ASP A 50 5.80 4.94 9.83
N VAL A 51 6.76 4.24 10.45
CA VAL A 51 8.08 3.96 9.89
C VAL A 51 8.32 2.46 9.85
N ALA A 52 8.65 1.95 8.67
CA ALA A 52 9.10 0.59 8.45
C ALA A 52 10.63 0.59 8.36
N GLY A 53 11.30 0.13 9.41
CA GLY A 53 12.75 0.01 9.47
C GLY A 53 13.28 0.18 10.89
N PRO A 54 14.59 0.40 11.05
CA PRO A 54 15.58 0.57 9.98
C PRO A 54 16.00 -0.75 9.30
N TYR A 55 16.10 -0.76 7.98
CA TYR A 55 16.58 -1.89 7.18
C TYR A 55 18.01 -1.68 6.69
N LEU A 56 18.80 -2.74 6.56
CA LEU A 56 20.16 -2.62 6.01
C LEU A 56 20.10 -2.45 4.49
N GLU A 57 20.86 -1.49 3.95
CA GLU A 57 21.04 -1.35 2.50
C GLU A 57 21.52 -2.68 1.87
N GLY A 58 20.88 -3.08 0.78
CA GLY A 58 21.14 -4.31 0.02
C GLY A 58 20.41 -5.55 0.51
N HIS A 59 19.64 -5.48 1.61
CA HIS A 59 18.88 -6.60 2.16
C HIS A 59 17.43 -6.63 1.66
N ASP A 60 16.72 -7.73 1.90
CA ASP A 60 15.31 -7.86 1.55
C ASP A 60 14.41 -7.37 2.69
N VAL A 61 13.29 -6.74 2.34
CA VAL A 61 12.27 -6.27 3.29
C VAL A 61 10.98 -7.03 3.08
N TYR A 62 10.43 -7.56 4.17
CA TYR A 62 9.20 -8.36 4.19
C TYR A 62 8.13 -7.64 4.99
N LEU A 63 6.99 -7.37 4.35
CA LEU A 63 5.83 -6.74 4.99
C LEU A 63 4.55 -7.44 4.59
N THR A 64 3.60 -7.51 5.51
CA THR A 64 2.27 -8.08 5.27
C THR A 64 1.23 -7.00 5.43
N CYS A 65 0.35 -6.83 4.45
CA CYS A 65 -0.82 -5.99 4.56
C CYS A 65 -2.06 -6.86 4.75
N ILE A 66 -2.86 -6.55 5.76
CA ILE A 66 -4.12 -7.23 6.07
C ILE A 66 -5.26 -6.22 5.99
N VAL A 67 -6.30 -6.58 5.25
CA VAL A 67 -7.51 -5.78 5.07
C VAL A 67 -8.72 -6.63 5.45
N THR A 68 -9.68 -6.02 6.15
CA THR A 68 -10.93 -6.67 6.54
C THR A 68 -12.13 -5.86 6.08
N GLY A 69 -13.26 -6.55 5.92
CA GLY A 69 -14.49 -5.92 5.43
C GLY A 69 -14.39 -5.48 3.98
N GLY A 70 -15.38 -4.70 3.57
CA GLY A 70 -15.57 -4.29 2.19
C GLY A 70 -16.43 -5.29 1.42
N GLU A 71 -17.34 -4.74 0.63
CA GLU A 71 -18.16 -5.49 -0.31
C GLU A 71 -18.28 -4.68 -1.60
N PRO A 72 -17.98 -5.23 -2.79
CA PRO A 72 -17.36 -6.53 -3.01
C PRO A 72 -16.00 -6.65 -2.32
N THR A 73 -15.50 -7.89 -2.19
CA THR A 73 -14.19 -8.14 -1.60
C THR A 73 -13.11 -7.26 -2.27
N PRO A 74 -12.36 -6.46 -1.49
CA PRO A 74 -11.44 -5.48 -2.05
C PRO A 74 -10.20 -6.15 -2.65
N ALA A 75 -9.66 -5.53 -3.71
CA ALA A 75 -8.30 -5.80 -4.15
C ALA A 75 -7.31 -5.10 -3.21
N VAL A 76 -6.24 -5.81 -2.81
CA VAL A 76 -5.22 -5.29 -1.91
C VAL A 76 -3.87 -5.25 -2.62
N THR A 77 -3.30 -4.06 -2.72
CA THR A 77 -2.13 -3.78 -3.56
C THR A 77 -1.10 -2.94 -2.81
N TRP A 78 0.18 -3.11 -3.16
CA TRP A 78 1.28 -2.31 -2.63
C TRP A 78 1.77 -1.29 -3.65
N TRP A 79 2.04 -0.09 -3.16
CA TRP A 79 2.48 1.05 -3.95
C TRP A 79 3.69 1.72 -3.33
N LEU A 80 4.73 1.94 -4.12
CA LEU A 80 5.90 2.71 -3.73
C LEU A 80 5.81 4.10 -4.38
N GLY A 81 5.42 5.11 -3.60
CA GLY A 81 4.92 6.37 -4.16
C GLY A 81 3.69 6.11 -5.03
N ASP A 82 3.77 6.48 -6.31
CA ASP A 82 2.69 6.29 -7.29
C ASP A 82 2.87 5.03 -8.16
N THR A 83 3.87 4.20 -7.85
CA THR A 83 4.16 2.99 -8.63
C THR A 83 3.60 1.75 -7.94
N LEU A 84 2.73 1.01 -8.64
CA LEU A 84 2.29 -0.32 -8.21
C LEU A 84 3.48 -1.28 -8.21
N VAL A 85 3.77 -1.88 -7.04
CA VAL A 85 4.90 -2.81 -6.86
C VAL A 85 4.45 -4.24 -6.57
N ASP A 86 3.24 -4.43 -6.05
CA ASP A 86 2.64 -5.76 -5.88
C ASP A 86 1.11 -5.68 -5.94
N TYR A 87 0.48 -6.65 -6.59
CA TYR A 87 -0.98 -6.76 -6.68
C TYR A 87 -1.54 -8.13 -6.28
N ASP A 88 -0.67 -9.07 -5.90
CA ASP A 88 -1.06 -10.45 -5.64
C ASP A 88 -1.53 -10.59 -4.19
N SER A 89 -2.82 -10.87 -4.02
CA SER A 89 -3.45 -10.90 -2.70
C SER A 89 -4.25 -12.18 -2.49
N ASP A 90 -4.09 -12.76 -1.32
CA ASP A 90 -4.77 -13.97 -0.90
C ASP A 90 -6.06 -13.65 -0.12
N HIS A 91 -7.13 -14.40 -0.42
CA HIS A 91 -8.33 -14.41 0.39
C HIS A 91 -8.22 -15.45 1.50
N VAL A 92 -8.23 -15.00 2.75
CA VAL A 92 -8.15 -15.88 3.93
C VAL A 92 -9.56 -16.25 4.37
N ARG A 93 -9.74 -17.49 4.85
CA ARG A 93 -11.05 -18.02 5.32
C ARG A 93 -11.73 -17.18 6.40
N SER A 94 -10.98 -16.34 7.11
CA SER A 94 -11.49 -15.39 8.10
C SER A 94 -12.28 -14.21 7.49
N GLY A 95 -12.36 -14.09 6.16
CA GLY A 95 -12.94 -12.93 5.48
C GLY A 95 -11.97 -11.75 5.34
N SER A 96 -10.67 -12.00 5.57
CA SER A 96 -9.60 -11.03 5.40
C SER A 96 -8.93 -11.21 4.04
N VAL A 97 -8.46 -10.11 3.45
CA VAL A 97 -7.59 -10.13 2.26
C VAL A 97 -6.18 -9.77 2.69
N VAL A 98 -5.19 -10.54 2.24
CA VAL A 98 -3.81 -10.40 2.68
C VAL A 98 -2.89 -10.30 1.47
N ASN A 99 -2.05 -9.25 1.43
CA ASN A 99 -0.99 -9.12 0.43
C ASN A 99 0.37 -9.07 1.15
N ARG A 100 1.29 -9.97 0.78
CA ARG A 100 2.65 -10.07 1.34
C ARG A 100 3.66 -9.62 0.31
N ILE A 101 4.35 -8.53 0.59
CA ILE A 101 5.39 -7.99 -0.31
C ILE A 101 6.79 -8.35 0.16
N VAL A 102 7.66 -8.61 -0.81
CA VAL A 102 9.11 -8.66 -0.64
C VAL A 102 9.75 -7.58 -1.50
N LEU A 103 10.28 -6.52 -0.88
CA LEU A 103 11.14 -5.56 -1.58
C LEU A 103 12.56 -6.10 -1.57
N THR A 104 13.03 -6.57 -2.72
CA THR A 104 14.35 -7.19 -2.84
C THR A 104 15.46 -6.16 -2.90
N SER A 105 16.56 -6.44 -2.20
CA SER A 105 17.79 -5.65 -2.16
C SER A 105 17.55 -4.13 -2.08
N VAL A 106 17.00 -3.65 -0.94
CA VAL A 106 16.63 -2.25 -0.78
C VAL A 106 17.85 -1.32 -0.87
N LEU A 107 17.78 -0.33 -1.76
CA LEU A 107 18.89 0.59 -2.02
C LEU A 107 18.65 1.97 -1.42
N ARG A 108 19.72 2.76 -1.30
CA ARG A 108 19.70 4.14 -0.77
C ARG A 108 18.56 5.03 -1.27
N HIS A 109 18.15 4.92 -2.53
CA HIS A 109 17.11 5.78 -3.10
C HIS A 109 15.71 5.54 -2.51
N LEU A 110 15.54 4.43 -1.77
CA LEU A 110 14.31 4.08 -1.06
C LEU A 110 14.20 4.76 0.33
N GLN A 111 15.27 5.41 0.82
CA GLN A 111 15.25 6.10 2.10
C GLN A 111 14.18 7.19 2.12
N GLY A 112 13.29 7.12 3.11
CA GLY A 112 12.18 8.05 3.29
C GLY A 112 11.09 7.94 2.22
N LYS A 113 11.11 6.93 1.35
CA LYS A 113 10.03 6.69 0.40
C LYS A 113 8.80 6.14 1.12
N ASN A 114 7.63 6.59 0.66
CA ASN A 114 6.35 6.08 1.13
C ASN A 114 6.04 4.75 0.47
N LEU A 115 5.88 3.71 1.27
CA LEU A 115 5.29 2.44 0.89
C LEU A 115 3.84 2.41 1.39
N SER A 116 2.89 2.19 0.50
CA SER A 116 1.46 2.25 0.81
C SER A 116 0.78 0.94 0.46
N CYS A 117 -0.02 0.41 1.38
CA CYS A 117 -0.98 -0.62 1.08
C CYS A 117 -2.34 0.03 0.77
N GLN A 118 -2.92 -0.31 -0.37
CA GLN A 118 -4.19 0.21 -0.84
C GLN A 118 -5.23 -0.90 -0.96
N ALA A 119 -6.41 -0.65 -0.40
CA ALA A 119 -7.58 -1.52 -0.49
C ALA A 119 -8.67 -0.86 -1.35
N GLN A 120 -9.04 -1.48 -2.46
CA GLN A 120 -10.03 -0.94 -3.39
C GLN A 120 -11.17 -1.95 -3.65
N ALA A 121 -12.39 -1.57 -3.27
CA ALA A 121 -13.58 -2.41 -3.45
C ALA A 121 -14.11 -2.43 -4.90
N ALA A 122 -13.97 -1.33 -5.65
CA ALA A 122 -14.34 -1.27 -7.06
C ALA A 122 -13.52 -0.20 -7.82
N PRO A 123 -13.39 -0.29 -9.16
CA PRO A 123 -12.62 0.68 -9.95
C PRO A 123 -13.10 2.13 -9.84
N SER A 124 -14.38 2.34 -9.52
CA SER A 124 -14.99 3.66 -9.36
C SER A 124 -14.92 4.22 -7.94
N THR A 125 -14.37 3.48 -6.97
CA THR A 125 -14.23 3.95 -5.59
C THR A 125 -12.81 4.42 -5.29
N THR A 126 -12.73 5.36 -4.34
CA THR A 126 -11.46 5.78 -3.76
C THR A 126 -10.90 4.65 -2.88
N PRO A 127 -9.63 4.26 -3.04
CA PRO A 127 -9.02 3.25 -2.20
C PRO A 127 -8.85 3.75 -0.76
N VAL A 128 -8.94 2.82 0.20
CA VAL A 128 -8.54 3.06 1.59
C VAL A 128 -7.07 2.70 1.71
N VAL A 129 -6.25 3.59 2.28
CA VAL A 129 -4.79 3.54 2.18
C VAL A 129 -4.15 3.63 3.56
N LYS A 130 -3.17 2.75 3.81
CA LYS A 130 -2.21 2.88 4.92
C LYS A 130 -0.82 3.08 4.34
N THR A 131 -0.13 4.12 4.78
CA THR A 131 1.22 4.47 4.30
C THR A 131 2.23 4.44 5.43
N VAL A 132 3.41 3.89 5.14
CA VAL A 132 4.58 3.87 6.04
C VAL A 132 5.81 4.39 5.28
N GLN A 133 6.72 5.06 5.98
CA GLN A 133 7.99 5.50 5.42
C GLN A 133 9.06 4.42 5.60
N LEU A 134 9.82 4.14 4.54
CA LEU A 134 10.96 3.23 4.60
C LEU A 134 12.16 3.93 5.25
N GLU A 135 12.70 3.30 6.30
CA GLU A 135 13.94 3.73 6.95
C GLU A 135 15.05 2.72 6.69
N LEU A 136 16.23 3.20 6.30
CA LEU A 136 17.39 2.42 5.92
C LEU A 136 18.64 2.87 6.67
N TYR A 137 19.43 1.90 7.10
CA TYR A 137 20.82 2.08 7.45
C TYR A 137 21.69 2.06 6.19
N LEU A 138 22.28 3.23 5.90
CA LEU A 138 23.10 3.47 4.71
C LEU A 138 24.58 3.41 5.06
N LYS A 139 25.37 2.67 4.26
CA LYS A 139 26.83 2.66 4.41
C LYS A 139 27.48 3.96 3.92
N PRO A 140 28.63 4.40 4.48
CA PRO A 140 29.39 5.52 3.94
C PRO A 140 29.82 5.26 2.49
N GLN A 141 29.69 6.26 1.61
CA GLN A 141 30.15 6.12 0.21
C GLN A 141 31.64 6.39 0.06
N THR A 142 32.19 7.32 0.84
CA THR A 142 33.61 7.66 0.84
C THR A 142 34.06 8.03 2.24
N VAL A 143 35.31 7.72 2.55
CA VAL A 143 36.00 8.18 3.76
C VAL A 143 37.19 9.01 3.29
N LYS A 144 37.28 10.25 3.77
CA LYS A 144 38.48 11.07 3.62
C LYS A 144 39.14 11.18 4.98
N MET A 145 40.34 10.62 5.10
CA MET A 145 41.17 10.78 6.29
C MET A 145 41.95 12.09 6.14
N ILE A 146 41.69 13.03 7.03
CA ILE A 146 42.47 14.26 7.13
C ILE A 146 43.58 13.99 8.14
N SER A 147 44.81 13.78 7.65
CA SER A 147 46.00 13.78 8.50
C SER A 147 46.40 15.24 8.78
N SER A 148 46.51 15.64 10.04
CA SER A 148 47.08 16.93 10.42
C SER A 148 48.59 16.93 10.16
N SER A 149 49.01 17.35 8.98
CA SER A 149 50.43 17.52 8.63
C SER A 149 50.82 19.01 8.55
N GLU A 150 50.50 19.78 9.58
CA GLU A 150 51.17 21.07 9.85
C GLU A 150 51.67 21.07 11.29
N GLY A 151 52.98 20.77 11.45
CA GLY A 151 53.71 21.04 12.69
C GLY A 151 53.99 19.87 13.64
N MET A 152 54.35 18.68 13.16
CA MET A 152 55.07 17.72 14.02
C MET A 152 56.54 18.13 14.12
N SER A 153 56.87 19.05 15.02
CA SER A 153 58.27 19.34 15.38
C SER A 153 58.71 18.38 16.48
N ALA A 154 59.59 17.43 16.14
CA ALA A 154 60.29 16.63 17.12
C ALA A 154 61.24 17.53 17.92
N GLY A 155 61.02 17.64 19.23
CA GLY A 155 61.92 18.34 20.13
C GLY A 155 63.31 17.72 20.07
N MET A 156 64.26 18.44 19.50
CA MET A 156 65.68 18.09 19.52
C MET A 156 66.36 18.89 20.64
N ASN A 157 67.28 18.20 21.34
CA ASN A 157 68.33 18.68 22.26
C ASN A 157 68.01 18.60 23.76
N LYS A 158 68.95 18.30 24.65
CA LYS A 158 70.34 17.79 24.59
C LYS A 158 70.67 17.32 26.01
#